data_AF-A0A1D2WZ35-F1
#
_entry.id   AF-A0A1D2WZ35-F1
#
_cell.length_a   1.000
_cell.length_b   1.000
_cell.length_c   1.000
_cell.angle_alpha   90.00
_cell.angle_beta   90.00
_cell.angle_gamma   90.00
#
_symmetry.space_group_name_H-M   'P 1'
#
loop_
_entity.id
_entity.type
_entity.pdbx_description
1 polymer ?
#
loop_
_entity_poly.entity_id
_entity_poly.type
_entity_poly.pdbx_seq_one_letter_code
_entity_poly.pdbx_strand_id
1 'polypeptide(L)'
;MLKEGVQFARIFGTIDDEFYDNIEGMLERFCEQLKTEEGQKYYHLFRERLLKVDVGLENVGWGFEEAIYDLISDIEDFFEEEQIDS
;
A
#
# COMPACT_ATOMS: atom_id res chain seq x y z
N MET A 1 1.99 2.87 26.37
CA MET A 1 2.01 1.64 25.54
C MET A 1 0.68 0.87 25.56
N LEU A 2 0.16 0.48 26.73
CA LEU A 2 -1.08 -0.33 26.82
C LEU A 2 -2.36 0.45 26.45
N LYS A 3 -2.40 1.76 26.74
CA LYS A 3 -3.53 2.62 26.38
C LYS A 3 -3.62 2.82 24.87
N GLU A 4 -2.48 3.02 24.20
CA GLU A 4 -2.43 3.13 22.75
C GLU A 4 -2.81 1.81 22.08
N GLY A 5 -2.33 0.67 22.59
CA GLY A 5 -2.73 -0.66 22.09
C GLY A 5 -4.24 -0.94 22.22
N VAL A 6 -4.86 -0.58 23.35
CA VAL A 6 -6.32 -0.72 23.53
C VAL A 6 -7.11 0.26 22.66
N GLN A 7 -6.62 1.48 22.47
CA GLN A 7 -7.24 2.44 21.54
C GLN A 7 -7.14 1.97 20.09
N PHE A 8 -5.98 1.43 19.71
CA PHE A 8 -5.75 0.85 18.40
C PHE A 8 -6.73 -0.31 18.15
N ALA A 9 -6.78 -1.30 19.05
CA ALA A 9 -7.68 -2.44 18.92
C ALA A 9 -9.18 -2.06 18.96
N ARG A 10 -9.51 -0.95 19.62
CA ARG A 10 -10.89 -0.44 19.68
C ARG A 10 -11.31 0.29 18.40
N ILE A 11 -10.38 0.98 17.76
CA ILE A 11 -10.65 1.73 16.51
C ILE A 11 -10.64 0.77 15.32
N PHE A 12 -9.72 -0.20 15.32
CA PHE A 12 -9.43 -1.03 14.16
C PHE A 12 -9.79 -2.51 14.31
N GLY A 13 -10.26 -2.95 15.49
CA GLY A 13 -10.49 -4.36 15.78
C GLY A 13 -9.22 -5.04 16.32
N THR A 14 -9.33 -6.32 16.72
CA THR A 14 -8.14 -7.14 16.95
C THR A 14 -7.34 -7.14 15.65
N ILE A 15 -6.02 -6.97 15.71
CA ILE A 15 -5.19 -7.13 14.51
C ILE A 15 -5.34 -8.60 14.09
N ASP A 16 -6.10 -8.84 13.03
CA ASP A 16 -6.40 -10.12 12.43
C ASP A 16 -6.30 -10.02 10.90
N ASP A 17 -6.51 -11.13 10.20
CA ASP A 17 -6.36 -11.21 8.75
C ASP A 17 -7.26 -10.21 8.02
N GLU A 18 -8.49 -9.97 8.53
CA GLU A 18 -9.44 -9.01 7.94
C GLU A 18 -8.89 -7.57 7.97
N PHE A 19 -8.16 -7.20 9.01
CA PHE A 19 -7.50 -5.90 9.08
C PHE A 19 -6.44 -5.72 7.99
N TYR A 20 -5.63 -6.76 7.73
CA TYR A 20 -4.60 -6.73 6.70
C TYR A 20 -5.21 -6.75 5.29
N ASP A 21 -6.21 -7.61 5.05
CA ASP A 21 -6.96 -7.66 3.79
C ASP A 21 -7.59 -6.31 3.44
N ASN A 22 -8.10 -5.58 4.45
CA ASN A 22 -8.68 -4.25 4.24
C ASN A 22 -7.62 -3.21 3.84
N ILE A 23 -6.41 -3.27 4.41
CA ILE A 23 -5.32 -2.35 4.03
C ILE A 23 -4.83 -2.67 2.61
N GLU A 24 -4.62 -3.95 2.32
CA GLU A 24 -4.23 -4.44 0.99
C GLU A 24 -5.23 -3.97 -0.06
N GLY A 25 -6.53 -4.24 0.13
CA GLY A 25 -7.58 -3.84 -0.80
C GLY A 25 -7.75 -2.32 -0.92
N MET A 26 -7.43 -1.54 0.12
CA MET A 26 -7.39 -0.08 0.00
C MET A 26 -6.22 0.39 -0.87
N LEU A 27 -5.04 -0.21 -0.69
CA LEU A 27 -3.85 0.13 -1.47
C LEU A 27 -4.02 -0.28 -2.94
N GLU A 28 -4.52 -1.49 -3.19
CA GLU A 28 -4.82 -1.99 -4.54
C GLU A 28 -5.71 -1.02 -5.30
N ARG A 29 -6.87 -0.65 -4.74
CA ARG A 29 -7.81 0.28 -5.38
C ARG A 29 -7.21 1.68 -5.61
N PHE A 30 -6.31 2.11 -4.72
CA PHE A 30 -5.60 3.37 -4.90
C PHE A 30 -4.60 3.28 -6.07
N CYS A 31 -3.84 2.18 -6.17
CA CYS A 31 -2.95 1.92 -7.29
C CYS A 31 -3.72 1.83 -8.62
N GLU A 32 -4.85 1.12 -8.66
CA GLU A 32 -5.74 1.07 -9.83
C GLU A 32 -6.20 2.46 -10.28
N GLN A 33 -6.56 3.34 -9.32
CA GLN A 33 -6.93 4.72 -9.63
C GLN A 33 -5.77 5.51 -10.24
N LEU A 34 -4.55 5.33 -9.72
CA LEU A 34 -3.36 5.96 -10.27
C LEU A 34 -3.02 5.49 -11.68
N LYS A 35 -3.33 4.24 -12.03
CA LYS A 35 -3.11 3.69 -13.38
C LYS A 35 -4.05 4.29 -14.46
N THR A 36 -5.13 4.96 -14.07
CA THR A 36 -6.02 5.66 -15.01
C THR A 36 -5.38 6.91 -15.63
N GLU A 37 -5.78 7.31 -16.85
CA GLU A 37 -5.25 8.52 -17.51
C GLU A 37 -5.31 9.81 -16.66
N GLU A 38 -6.36 9.95 -15.83
CA GLU A 38 -6.48 11.08 -14.90
C GLU A 38 -5.56 10.90 -13.68
N GLY A 39 -5.50 9.68 -13.14
CA GLY A 39 -4.70 9.32 -11.98
C GLY A 39 -3.19 9.45 -12.19
N GLN A 40 -2.71 9.11 -13.39
CA GLN A 40 -1.28 9.14 -13.73
C GLN A 40 -0.65 10.51 -13.49
N LYS A 41 -1.41 11.59 -13.70
CA LYS A 41 -0.99 12.97 -13.46
C LYS A 41 -0.60 13.22 -12.00
N TYR A 42 -1.13 12.43 -11.07
CA TYR A 42 -0.90 12.59 -9.64
C TYR A 42 0.12 11.62 -9.06
N TYR A 43 0.55 10.59 -9.80
CA TYR A 43 1.45 9.56 -9.28
C TYR A 43 2.75 10.15 -8.69
N HIS A 44 3.34 11.17 -9.34
CA HIS A 44 4.53 11.86 -8.83
C HIS A 44 4.35 12.46 -7.42
N LEU A 45 3.11 12.79 -7.01
CA LEU A 45 2.81 13.31 -5.66
C LEU A 45 2.82 12.22 -4.59
N PHE A 46 2.58 10.96 -4.99
CA PHE A 46 2.41 9.83 -4.10
C PHE A 46 3.56 8.83 -4.15
N ARG A 47 4.37 8.83 -5.21
CA ARG A 47 5.48 7.89 -5.42
C ARG A 47 6.38 7.73 -4.20
N GLU A 48 6.88 8.84 -3.64
CA GLU A 48 7.76 8.78 -2.46
C GLU A 48 7.06 8.15 -1.25
N ARG A 49 5.74 8.35 -1.11
CA ARG A 49 4.97 7.77 -0.01
C ARG A 49 4.74 6.28 -0.22
N LEU A 50 4.41 5.87 -1.45
CA LEU A 50 4.24 4.47 -1.84
C LEU A 50 5.53 3.67 -1.59
N LEU A 51 6.67 4.17 -2.06
CA LEU A 51 7.98 3.55 -1.84
C LEU A 51 8.40 3.46 -0.36
N LYS A 52 7.73 4.20 0.53
CA LYS A 52 7.96 4.17 1.98
C LYS A 52 6.98 3.29 2.74
N VAL A 53 5.95 2.75 2.09
CA VAL A 53 4.96 1.88 2.75
C VAL A 53 5.63 0.61 3.28
N ASP A 54 6.64 0.11 2.57
CA ASP A 54 7.41 -1.09 2.97
C ASP A 54 8.29 -0.87 4.23
N VAL A 55 8.51 0.39 4.64
CA VAL A 55 9.38 0.70 5.79
C VAL A 55 8.70 0.30 7.09
N GLY A 56 9.07 -0.87 7.61
CA GLY A 56 8.66 -1.37 8.93
C GLY A 56 7.56 -2.45 8.89
N LEU A 57 7.30 -3.04 7.72
CA LEU A 57 6.40 -4.20 7.59
C LEU A 57 7.07 -5.54 7.94
N GLU A 58 8.38 -5.54 8.22
CA GLU A 58 9.13 -6.73 8.59
C GLU A 58 8.46 -7.48 9.76
N ASN A 59 8.15 -8.76 9.54
CA ASN A 59 7.57 -9.68 10.55
C ASN A 59 6.11 -9.37 10.97
N VAL A 60 5.36 -8.61 10.18
CA VAL A 60 3.90 -8.44 10.38
C VAL A 60 3.14 -9.76 10.17
N GLY A 61 3.73 -10.70 9.42
CA GLY A 61 3.21 -12.05 9.18
C GLY A 61 2.15 -12.10 8.08
N TRP A 62 1.61 -13.31 7.84
CA TRP A 62 0.45 -13.54 6.96
C TRP A 62 0.60 -13.17 5.48
N GLY A 63 1.83 -13.03 4.97
CA GLY A 63 2.07 -12.65 3.57
C GLY A 63 1.75 -11.18 3.26
N PHE A 64 1.39 -10.39 4.27
CA PHE A 64 1.00 -8.99 4.09
C PHE A 64 2.15 -8.12 3.54
N GLU A 65 3.37 -8.35 4.02
CA GLU A 65 4.57 -7.69 3.50
C GLU A 65 4.76 -7.98 2.00
N GLU A 66 4.61 -9.24 1.60
CA GLU A 66 4.74 -9.68 0.20
C GLU A 66 3.65 -9.07 -0.67
N ALA A 67 2.39 -9.07 -0.22
CA ALA A 67 1.27 -8.48 -0.96
C ALA A 67 1.45 -6.96 -1.18
N ILE A 68 1.90 -6.24 -0.16
CA ILE A 68 2.17 -4.81 -0.26
C ILE A 68 3.35 -4.54 -1.19
N TYR A 69 4.42 -5.33 -1.10
CA TYR A 69 5.56 -5.26 -2.01
C TYR A 69 5.13 -5.46 -3.47
N ASP A 70 4.33 -6.48 -3.75
CA ASP A 70 3.83 -6.80 -5.09
C ASP A 70 3.01 -5.63 -5.67
N LEU A 71 2.12 -5.03 -4.88
CA LEU A 71 1.33 -3.86 -5.30
C LEU A 71 2.19 -2.63 -5.60
N ILE A 72 3.26 -2.41 -4.84
CA ILE A 72 4.19 -1.29 -5.05
C ILE A 72 5.06 -1.55 -6.29
N SER A 73 5.54 -2.77 -6.48
CA SER A 73 6.33 -3.14 -7.66
C SER A 73 5.49 -2.99 -8.93
N ASP A 74 4.26 -3.50 -8.93
CA ASP A 74 3.35 -3.44 -10.08
C ASP A 74 2.99 -2.00 -10.51
N ILE A 75 2.91 -1.06 -9.56
CA ILE A 75 2.73 0.36 -9.92
C ILE A 75 4.03 1.01 -10.39
N GLU A 76 5.19 0.73 -9.78
CA GLU A 76 6.46 1.27 -10.29
C GLU A 76 6.74 0.78 -11.71
N ASP A 77 6.58 -0.52 -11.98
CA ASP A 77 6.80 -1.12 -13.30
C ASP A 77 5.92 -0.45 -14.37
N PHE A 78 4.63 -0.22 -14.06
CA PHE A 78 3.71 0.48 -14.96
C PHE A 78 4.19 1.89 -15.34
N PHE A 79 4.73 2.66 -14.38
CA PHE A 79 5.21 4.03 -14.63
C PHE A 79 6.67 4.11 -15.12
N GLU A 80 7.46 3.03 -14.98
CA GLU A 80 8.78 2.90 -15.58
C GLU A 80 8.68 2.52 -17.08
N GLU A 81 7.76 1.63 -17.45
CA GLU A 81 7.50 1.26 -18.84
C GLU A 81 7.00 2.44 -19.69
N GLU A 82 6.10 3.28 -19.16
CA GLU A 82 5.58 4.49 -19.82
C GLU A 82 6.69 5.54 -20.12
N GLN A 83 7.80 5.53 -19.38
CA GLN A 83 8.92 6.46 -19.60
C GLN A 83 9.87 6.02 -20.72
N ILE A 84 9.80 4.77 -21.19
CA ILE A 84 10.66 4.25 -22.25
C ILE A 84 10.08 4.57 -23.65
N ASP A 85 8.77 4.83 -23.75
CA ASP A 85 8.05 5.06 -25.01
C ASP A 85 7.78 6.57 -25.33
N SER A 86 8.37 7.50 -24.57
CA SER A 86 8.32 8.97 -24.79
C SER A 86 9.66 9.58 -25.18
#